data_AF-A0A1V6IJM4-F1
#
_entry.id   AF-A0A1V6IJM4-F1
#
_cell.length_a   1.000
_cell.length_b   1.000
_cell.length_c   1.000
_cell.angle_alpha   90.00
_cell.angle_beta   90.00
_cell.angle_gamma   90.00
#
_symmetry.space_group_name_H-M   'P 1'
#
loop_
_entity.id
_entity.type
_entity.pdbx_description
1 polymer ?
#
loop_
_entity_poly.entity_id
_entity_poly.type
_entity_poly.pdbx_seq_one_letter_code
_entity_poly.pdbx_strand_id
1 'polypeptide(L)'
;MKIIVYPGSFDPLHNGHLLIARHAKREIGADLVLFLLSPSTVWKKVQTSFNHRANMISAALKDEEGFELSRIEEGNEGKLNYTYLTFMRLRELYPHDELYLLLGEDQAMAFDQWKHPELIAEQAKILVYKRKGSKVSNENFERFDMLEITGPLSSTSSTKVRNFESIDVPSVVLEYIGNNKLYFSGLVAKRMSDERYYHSLSVASLSRLIAIANDVDPLKAFKAGLFHDIGKEVPAAKSLKIMEEHFPKYLNMPLWSHHQFVGAYLMKEEYLEKDKKLIDAVKYHATGHKKMSKLAKVIYAADKIEPSRGFDSSQYIAECVKDINKGFVIVLQANKDYLISKGKDIDNALTNACFKKYLK
;
A
#
# COMPACT_ATOMS: atom_id res chain seq x y z
N MET A 1 3.61 -34.99 -7.21
CA MET A 1 2.88 -33.74 -6.93
C MET A 1 2.85 -32.88 -8.17
N LYS A 2 1.90 -31.95 -8.25
CA LYS A 2 1.88 -30.87 -9.24
C LYS A 2 2.34 -29.58 -8.58
N ILE A 3 3.42 -28.99 -9.09
CA ILE A 3 4.07 -27.81 -8.52
C ILE A 3 4.08 -26.69 -9.55
N ILE A 4 3.49 -25.56 -9.20
CA ILE A 4 3.55 -24.34 -10.01
C ILE A 4 4.71 -23.48 -9.52
N VAL A 5 5.60 -23.11 -10.42
CA VAL A 5 6.69 -22.16 -10.18
C VAL A 5 6.26 -20.82 -10.74
N TYR A 6 6.09 -19.84 -9.86
CA TYR A 6 5.66 -18.49 -10.21
C TYR A 6 6.80 -17.48 -10.02
N PRO A 7 7.61 -17.22 -11.07
CA PRO A 7 8.71 -16.27 -10.99
C PRO A 7 8.21 -14.83 -10.92
N GLY A 8 8.89 -14.02 -10.12
CA GLY A 8 8.60 -12.59 -10.06
C GLY A 8 9.62 -11.81 -9.25
N SER A 9 9.75 -10.53 -9.57
CA SER A 9 10.53 -9.61 -8.73
C SER A 9 9.81 -9.26 -7.43
N PHE A 10 8.47 -9.29 -7.41
CA PHE A 10 7.62 -9.04 -6.24
C PHE A 10 8.07 -7.83 -5.40
N ASP A 11 8.13 -6.65 -6.02
CA ASP A 11 8.68 -5.42 -5.42
C ASP A 11 7.62 -4.30 -5.28
N PRO A 12 6.60 -4.42 -4.41
CA PRO A 12 6.32 -5.54 -3.51
C PRO A 12 5.35 -6.58 -4.11
N LEU A 13 5.16 -7.70 -3.39
CA LEU A 13 4.01 -8.60 -3.59
C LEU A 13 2.70 -7.82 -3.32
N HIS A 14 1.65 -8.13 -4.08
CA HIS A 14 0.34 -7.45 -4.02
C HIS A 14 -0.79 -8.44 -4.29
N ASN A 15 -2.03 -8.05 -4.04
CA ASN A 15 -3.18 -8.96 -4.12
C ASN A 15 -3.41 -9.52 -5.53
N GLY A 16 -3.03 -8.77 -6.57
CA GLY A 16 -3.02 -9.29 -7.95
C GLY A 16 -2.14 -10.53 -8.16
N HIS A 17 -0.97 -10.63 -7.49
CA HIS A 17 -0.12 -11.82 -7.58
C HIS A 17 -0.77 -13.02 -6.91
N LEU A 18 -1.36 -12.82 -5.71
CA LEU A 18 -2.06 -13.88 -4.98
C LEU A 18 -3.31 -14.35 -5.74
N LEU A 19 -4.03 -13.44 -6.40
CA LEU A 19 -5.18 -13.76 -7.23
C LEU A 19 -4.80 -14.71 -8.38
N ILE A 20 -3.72 -14.38 -9.09
CA ILE A 20 -3.19 -15.21 -10.19
C ILE A 20 -2.74 -16.58 -9.66
N ALA A 21 -1.96 -16.60 -8.58
CA ALA A 21 -1.42 -17.82 -8.00
C ALA A 21 -2.52 -18.77 -7.49
N ARG A 22 -3.52 -18.25 -6.76
CA ARG A 22 -4.68 -19.03 -6.27
C ARG A 22 -5.53 -19.55 -7.41
N HIS A 23 -5.74 -18.76 -8.46
CA HIS A 23 -6.46 -19.21 -9.64
C HIS A 23 -5.71 -20.36 -10.32
N ALA A 24 -4.43 -20.17 -10.62
CA ALA A 24 -3.60 -21.19 -11.25
C ALA A 24 -3.54 -22.49 -10.44
N LYS A 25 -3.37 -22.40 -9.11
CA LYS A 25 -3.38 -23.56 -8.21
C LYS A 25 -4.65 -24.38 -8.38
N ARG A 26 -5.82 -23.72 -8.38
CA ARG A 26 -7.12 -24.39 -8.51
C ARG A 26 -7.32 -25.01 -9.88
N GLU A 27 -7.05 -24.28 -10.97
CA GLU A 27 -7.30 -24.78 -12.33
C GLU A 27 -6.43 -25.99 -12.68
N ILE A 28 -5.19 -26.04 -12.18
CA ILE A 28 -4.27 -27.16 -12.42
C ILE A 28 -4.47 -28.32 -11.43
N GLY A 29 -5.14 -28.05 -10.30
CA GLY A 29 -5.15 -28.94 -9.14
C GLY A 29 -3.75 -29.12 -8.59
N ALA A 30 -3.00 -28.02 -8.46
CA ALA A 30 -1.63 -28.05 -7.97
C ALA A 30 -1.59 -28.20 -6.44
N ASP A 31 -0.67 -29.04 -5.97
CA ASP A 31 -0.42 -29.26 -4.54
C ASP A 31 0.31 -28.06 -3.93
N LEU A 32 1.26 -27.49 -4.70
CA LEU A 32 2.16 -26.43 -4.26
C LEU A 32 2.33 -25.34 -5.32
N VAL A 33 2.38 -24.09 -4.88
CA VAL A 33 2.84 -22.94 -5.68
C VAL A 33 4.08 -22.33 -5.04
N LEU A 34 5.20 -22.42 -5.74
CA LEU A 34 6.47 -21.80 -5.40
C LEU A 34 6.53 -20.38 -5.96
N PHE A 35 6.41 -19.37 -5.09
CA PHE A 35 6.75 -17.99 -5.41
C PHE A 35 8.28 -17.88 -5.55
N LEU A 36 8.77 -17.96 -6.78
CA LEU A 36 10.18 -17.89 -7.11
C LEU A 36 10.63 -16.42 -7.12
N LEU A 37 11.35 -16.01 -6.07
CA LEU A 37 11.80 -14.63 -5.92
C LEU A 37 13.03 -14.37 -6.76
N SER A 38 12.88 -13.58 -7.83
CA SER A 38 14.01 -13.21 -8.67
C SER A 38 14.88 -12.11 -8.01
N PRO A 39 16.22 -12.22 -8.06
CA PRO A 39 17.12 -11.19 -7.55
C PRO A 39 17.17 -9.96 -8.48
N SER A 40 17.81 -8.90 -8.00
CA SER A 40 18.17 -7.76 -8.84
C SER A 40 19.34 -8.16 -9.74
N THR A 41 19.20 -8.04 -11.06
CA THR A 41 20.20 -8.51 -12.04
C THR A 41 20.91 -7.36 -12.74
N VAL A 42 21.80 -7.66 -13.68
CA VAL A 42 22.39 -6.66 -14.60
C VAL A 42 21.35 -6.02 -15.52
N TRP A 43 20.28 -6.73 -15.85
CA TRP A 43 19.25 -6.26 -16.80
C TRP A 43 18.06 -5.62 -16.11
N LYS A 44 17.73 -6.07 -14.90
CA LYS A 44 16.58 -5.58 -14.14
C LYS A 44 17.01 -5.18 -12.75
N LYS A 45 17.14 -3.87 -12.54
CA LYS A 45 17.39 -3.31 -11.22
C LYS A 45 16.10 -3.25 -10.42
N VAL A 46 16.13 -3.84 -9.24
CA VAL A 46 15.05 -3.81 -8.24
C VAL A 46 15.47 -2.85 -7.12
N GLN A 47 14.55 -1.99 -6.67
CA GLN A 47 14.86 -0.95 -5.69
C GLN A 47 15.03 -1.53 -4.29
N THR A 48 14.24 -2.55 -3.97
CA THR A 48 14.18 -3.14 -2.63
C THR A 48 15.08 -4.36 -2.53
N SER A 49 15.75 -4.50 -1.39
CA SER A 49 16.63 -5.64 -1.13
C SER A 49 15.89 -6.98 -1.25
N PHE A 50 16.62 -8.04 -1.57
CA PHE A 50 16.06 -9.40 -1.63
C PHE A 50 15.36 -9.78 -0.32
N ASN A 51 16.01 -9.52 0.81
CA ASN A 51 15.47 -9.84 2.13
C ASN A 51 14.15 -9.14 2.45
N HIS A 52 14.00 -7.85 2.15
CA HIS A 52 12.72 -7.17 2.37
C HIS A 52 11.60 -7.75 1.51
N ARG A 53 11.87 -8.05 0.24
CA ARG A 53 10.88 -8.67 -0.67
C ARG A 53 10.51 -10.08 -0.20
N ALA A 54 11.50 -10.87 0.18
CA ALA A 54 11.32 -12.20 0.73
C ALA A 54 10.48 -12.17 2.01
N ASN A 55 10.76 -11.25 2.95
CA ASN A 55 9.98 -11.10 4.17
C ASN A 55 8.52 -10.72 3.90
N MET A 56 8.27 -9.83 2.93
CA MET A 56 6.90 -9.48 2.52
C MET A 56 6.15 -10.68 1.92
N ILE A 57 6.82 -11.50 1.11
CA ILE A 57 6.22 -12.72 0.55
C ILE A 57 5.94 -13.73 1.66
N SER A 58 6.94 -14.05 2.50
CA SER A 58 6.77 -15.00 3.61
C SER A 58 5.64 -14.57 4.56
N ALA A 59 5.53 -13.28 4.88
CA ALA A 59 4.43 -12.78 5.70
C ALA A 59 3.06 -12.95 5.02
N ALA A 60 2.98 -12.69 3.71
CA ALA A 60 1.74 -12.83 2.95
C ALA A 60 1.30 -14.29 2.75
N LEU A 61 2.24 -15.24 2.70
CA LEU A 61 1.96 -16.66 2.45
C LEU A 61 1.79 -17.50 3.72
N LYS A 62 2.01 -16.93 4.91
CA LYS A 62 2.03 -17.66 6.18
C LYS A 62 0.79 -18.53 6.42
N ASP A 63 -0.39 -18.03 6.03
CA ASP A 63 -1.68 -18.70 6.22
C ASP A 63 -2.28 -19.21 4.89
N GLU A 64 -1.47 -19.27 3.82
CA GLU A 64 -1.88 -19.73 2.50
C GLU A 64 -1.41 -21.19 2.28
N GLU A 65 -2.31 -22.15 2.47
CA GLU A 65 -2.01 -23.57 2.30
C GLU A 65 -1.52 -23.88 0.87
N GLY A 66 -0.39 -24.58 0.76
CA GLY A 66 0.22 -24.96 -0.51
C GLY A 66 0.81 -23.78 -1.30
N PHE A 67 1.24 -22.72 -0.61
CA PHE A 67 2.02 -21.64 -1.19
C PHE A 67 3.31 -21.42 -0.40
N GLU A 68 4.45 -21.37 -1.09
CA GLU A 68 5.75 -21.23 -0.45
C GLU A 68 6.64 -20.23 -1.20
N LEU A 69 7.54 -19.58 -0.46
CA LEU A 69 8.60 -18.76 -1.04
C LEU A 69 9.76 -19.66 -1.48
N SER A 70 10.16 -19.58 -2.74
CA SER A 70 11.42 -20.15 -3.21
C SER A 70 12.52 -19.10 -3.24
N ARG A 71 13.60 -19.37 -2.48
CA ARG A 71 14.83 -18.57 -2.41
C ARG A 71 15.97 -19.18 -3.25
N ILE A 72 15.68 -20.11 -4.17
CA ILE A 72 16.71 -20.85 -4.91
C ILE A 72 17.69 -19.94 -5.69
N GLU A 73 17.25 -18.73 -6.06
CA GLU A 73 18.03 -17.72 -6.77
C GLU A 73 18.72 -16.67 -5.84
N GLU A 74 18.62 -16.84 -4.52
CA GLU A 74 19.30 -15.98 -3.53
C GLU A 74 20.83 -16.04 -3.71
N GLY A 75 21.52 -14.90 -3.58
CA GLY A 75 22.97 -14.79 -3.78
C GLY A 75 23.40 -14.57 -5.24
N ASN A 76 22.45 -14.48 -6.17
CA ASN A 76 22.69 -14.13 -7.57
C ASN A 76 22.53 -12.63 -7.89
N GLU A 77 22.49 -11.78 -6.87
CA GLU A 77 22.43 -10.32 -7.03
C GLU A 77 23.58 -9.81 -7.91
N GLY A 78 23.23 -8.98 -8.91
CA GLY A 78 24.20 -8.41 -9.84
C GLY A 78 24.79 -9.40 -10.84
N LYS A 79 24.36 -10.67 -10.84
CA LYS A 79 24.78 -11.69 -11.82
C LYS A 79 23.75 -11.83 -12.94
N LEU A 80 24.18 -12.49 -14.02
CA LEU A 80 23.25 -13.07 -14.98
C LEU A 80 22.53 -14.24 -14.30
N ASN A 81 21.20 -14.26 -14.42
CA ASN A 81 20.39 -15.32 -13.85
C ASN A 81 19.36 -15.75 -14.90
N TYR A 82 19.45 -17.01 -15.33
CA TYR A 82 18.68 -17.54 -16.44
C TYR A 82 17.72 -18.61 -15.95
N THR A 83 16.45 -18.50 -16.38
CA THR A 83 15.38 -19.38 -15.92
C THR A 83 15.68 -20.86 -16.17
N TYR A 84 16.34 -21.23 -17.28
CA TYR A 84 16.68 -22.65 -17.55
C TYR A 84 17.60 -23.25 -16.47
N LEU A 85 18.56 -22.49 -15.93
CA LEU A 85 19.43 -22.95 -14.84
C LEU A 85 18.62 -23.17 -13.56
N THR A 86 17.64 -22.31 -13.29
CA THR A 86 16.74 -22.47 -12.16
C THR A 86 15.88 -23.72 -12.31
N PHE A 87 15.35 -24.01 -13.50
CA PHE A 87 14.56 -25.21 -13.75
C PHE A 87 15.38 -26.51 -13.70
N MET A 88 16.64 -26.50 -14.12
CA MET A 88 17.54 -27.64 -13.90
C MET A 88 17.71 -27.94 -12.40
N ARG A 89 17.95 -26.91 -11.57
CA ARG A 89 18.06 -27.07 -10.11
C ARG A 89 16.74 -27.48 -9.47
N LEU A 90 15.61 -26.97 -9.95
CA LEU A 90 14.30 -27.39 -9.47
C LEU A 90 14.01 -28.85 -9.81
N ARG A 91 14.45 -29.34 -10.98
CA ARG A 91 14.32 -30.77 -11.33
C ARG A 91 15.13 -31.67 -10.40
N GLU A 92 16.32 -31.23 -9.98
CA GLU A 92 17.11 -31.97 -8.98
C GLU A 92 16.38 -32.09 -7.63
N LEU A 93 15.69 -31.02 -7.21
CA LEU A 93 14.91 -30.99 -5.97
C LEU A 93 13.58 -31.75 -6.07
N TYR A 94 12.97 -31.78 -7.26
CA TYR A 94 11.66 -32.37 -7.52
C TYR A 94 11.73 -33.35 -8.71
N PRO A 95 12.46 -34.47 -8.59
CA PRO A 95 12.80 -35.34 -9.73
C PRO A 95 11.60 -36.04 -10.36
N HIS A 96 10.54 -36.29 -9.59
CA HIS A 96 9.36 -37.05 -10.03
C HIS A 96 8.08 -36.21 -10.08
N ASP A 97 8.16 -34.91 -9.78
CA ASP A 97 6.99 -34.03 -9.76
C ASP A 97 6.75 -33.36 -11.11
N GLU A 98 5.49 -33.02 -11.37
CA GLU A 98 5.10 -32.23 -12.53
C GLU A 98 5.31 -30.75 -12.23
N LEU A 99 6.26 -30.13 -12.93
CA LEU A 99 6.57 -28.71 -12.81
C LEU A 99 5.79 -27.90 -13.85
N TYR A 100 5.24 -26.77 -13.44
CA TYR A 100 4.56 -25.81 -14.30
C TYR A 100 5.23 -24.44 -14.15
N LEU A 101 5.64 -23.81 -15.25
CA LEU A 101 6.13 -22.42 -15.25
C LEU A 101 4.95 -21.48 -15.48
N LEU A 102 4.55 -20.71 -14.47
CA LEU A 102 3.44 -19.76 -14.59
C LEU A 102 3.92 -18.41 -15.15
N LEU A 103 3.40 -18.06 -16.33
CA LEU A 103 3.70 -16.83 -17.05
C LEU A 103 2.44 -15.99 -17.28
N GLY A 104 2.64 -14.68 -17.43
CA GLY A 104 1.63 -13.81 -18.05
C GLY A 104 1.78 -13.77 -19.57
N GLU A 105 0.76 -13.28 -20.26
CA GLU A 105 0.70 -13.21 -21.72
C GLU A 105 1.92 -12.53 -22.36
N ASP A 106 2.35 -11.39 -21.82
CA ASP A 106 3.51 -10.64 -22.33
C ASP A 106 4.80 -11.46 -22.27
N GLN A 107 4.94 -12.35 -21.29
CA GLN A 107 6.11 -13.22 -21.16
C GLN A 107 6.01 -14.45 -22.06
N ALA A 108 4.81 -15.03 -22.22
CA ALA A 108 4.57 -16.15 -23.13
C ALA A 108 4.87 -15.76 -24.59
N MET A 109 4.44 -14.56 -25.01
CA MET A 109 4.72 -14.05 -26.35
C MET A 109 6.21 -13.86 -26.65
N ALA A 110 7.03 -13.60 -25.63
CA ALA A 110 8.46 -13.39 -25.78
C ALA A 110 9.30 -14.61 -25.35
N PHE A 111 8.67 -15.76 -25.12
CA PHE A 111 9.33 -16.92 -24.52
C PHE A 111 10.44 -17.51 -25.41
N ASP A 112 10.28 -17.47 -26.73
CA ASP A 112 11.30 -17.85 -27.72
C ASP A 112 12.57 -17.00 -27.63
N GLN A 113 12.48 -15.79 -27.08
CA GLN A 113 13.63 -14.89 -26.87
C GLN A 113 14.37 -15.18 -25.56
N TRP A 114 13.85 -16.07 -24.71
CA TRP A 114 14.52 -16.45 -23.47
C TRP A 114 15.76 -17.28 -23.77
N LYS A 115 16.70 -17.34 -22.82
CA LYS A 115 17.91 -18.14 -23.00
C LYS A 115 17.58 -19.63 -22.85
N HIS A 116 17.75 -20.39 -23.93
CA HIS A 116 17.48 -21.83 -24.01
C HIS A 116 16.04 -22.21 -23.58
N PRO A 117 15.01 -21.74 -24.30
CA PRO A 117 13.61 -21.97 -23.92
C PRO A 117 13.23 -23.45 -24.01
N GLU A 118 13.81 -24.20 -24.95
CA GLU A 118 13.60 -25.64 -25.09
C GLU A 118 14.01 -26.41 -23.82
N LEU A 119 15.13 -26.03 -23.19
CA LEU A 119 15.57 -26.63 -21.93
C LEU A 119 14.61 -26.31 -20.76
N ILE A 120 13.82 -25.25 -20.85
CA ILE A 120 12.78 -24.97 -19.85
C ILE A 120 11.56 -25.87 -20.11
N ALA A 121 11.14 -25.96 -21.38
CA ALA A 121 9.99 -26.77 -21.80
C ALA A 121 10.20 -28.28 -21.56
N GLU A 122 11.45 -28.77 -21.65
CA GLU A 122 11.82 -30.14 -21.27
C GLU A 122 11.63 -30.40 -19.76
N GLN A 123 11.77 -29.37 -18.94
CA GLN A 123 11.75 -29.48 -17.48
C GLN A 123 10.39 -29.16 -16.87
N ALA A 124 9.54 -28.40 -17.57
CA ALA A 124 8.25 -27.96 -17.06
C ALA A 124 7.24 -27.65 -18.18
N LYS A 125 5.96 -27.88 -17.87
CA LYS A 125 4.84 -27.41 -18.69
C LYS A 125 4.74 -25.89 -18.58
N ILE A 126 4.52 -25.21 -19.69
CA ILE A 126 4.37 -23.75 -19.69
C ILE A 126 2.91 -23.41 -19.45
N LEU A 127 2.61 -22.70 -18.36
CA LEU A 127 1.26 -22.30 -17.96
C LEU A 127 1.09 -20.80 -18.13
N VAL A 128 0.18 -20.39 -19.01
CA VAL A 128 -0.05 -19.00 -19.37
C VAL A 128 -1.35 -18.50 -18.75
N TYR A 129 -1.25 -17.52 -17.85
CA TYR A 129 -2.39 -16.79 -17.33
C TYR A 129 -2.81 -15.69 -18.31
N LYS A 130 -3.96 -15.90 -18.96
CA LYS A 130 -4.58 -14.94 -19.87
C LYS A 130 -5.55 -14.03 -19.14
N ARG A 131 -5.48 -12.75 -19.49
CA ARG A 131 -6.43 -11.75 -19.04
C ARG A 131 -7.75 -11.98 -19.78
N LYS A 132 -8.87 -12.00 -19.04
CA LYS A 132 -10.20 -12.12 -19.63
C LYS A 132 -10.41 -11.09 -20.75
N GLY A 133 -10.75 -11.56 -21.96
CA GLY A 133 -10.96 -10.74 -23.15
C GLY A 133 -9.75 -10.60 -24.07
N SER A 134 -8.59 -11.12 -23.70
CA SER A 134 -7.44 -11.20 -24.59
C SER A 134 -7.65 -12.28 -25.66
N LYS A 135 -7.42 -11.91 -26.92
CA LYS A 135 -7.44 -12.81 -28.09
C LYS A 135 -6.04 -13.10 -28.62
N VAL A 136 -5.01 -12.79 -27.84
CA VAL A 136 -3.64 -12.86 -28.31
C VAL A 136 -3.17 -14.31 -28.31
N SER A 137 -2.67 -14.75 -29.46
CA SER A 137 -1.96 -16.02 -29.69
C SER A 137 -0.77 -15.73 -30.60
N ASN A 138 0.35 -16.42 -30.39
CA ASN A 138 1.49 -16.43 -31.29
C ASN A 138 2.02 -17.86 -31.46
N GLU A 139 2.98 -18.05 -32.36
CA GLU A 139 3.57 -19.36 -32.68
C GLU A 139 4.16 -20.08 -31.45
N ASN A 140 4.52 -19.34 -30.39
CA ASN A 140 5.06 -19.93 -29.16
C ASN A 140 4.05 -20.84 -28.45
N PHE A 141 2.74 -20.57 -28.54
CA PHE A 141 1.73 -21.39 -27.88
C PHE A 141 1.72 -22.82 -28.43
N GLU A 142 1.78 -22.95 -29.75
CA GLU A 142 1.85 -24.25 -30.42
C GLU A 142 3.24 -24.88 -30.28
N ARG A 143 4.30 -24.08 -30.48
CA ARG A 143 5.69 -24.57 -30.45
C ARG A 143 6.08 -25.19 -29.11
N PHE A 144 5.63 -24.62 -28.00
CA PHE A 144 6.02 -25.05 -26.65
C PHE A 144 4.87 -25.73 -25.88
N ASP A 145 3.80 -26.14 -26.57
CA ASP A 145 2.61 -26.79 -25.98
C ASP A 145 2.10 -26.07 -24.73
N MET A 146 1.87 -24.76 -24.86
CA MET A 146 1.53 -23.91 -23.72
C MET A 146 0.08 -24.14 -23.26
N LEU A 147 -0.09 -24.39 -21.96
CA LEU A 147 -1.39 -24.51 -21.31
C LEU A 147 -1.95 -23.13 -20.96
N GLU A 148 -3.22 -22.89 -21.25
CA GLU A 148 -3.87 -21.60 -21.01
C GLU A 148 -4.88 -21.68 -19.86
N ILE A 149 -4.84 -20.68 -18.97
CA ILE A 149 -5.88 -20.44 -17.97
C ILE A 149 -6.36 -19.00 -18.07
N THR A 150 -7.66 -18.77 -17.89
CA THR A 150 -8.25 -17.42 -17.97
C THR A 150 -8.83 -17.01 -16.64
N GLY A 151 -8.34 -15.90 -16.08
CA GLY A 151 -8.79 -15.42 -14.78
C GLY A 151 -9.16 -13.93 -14.76
N PRO A 152 -9.63 -13.45 -13.59
CA PRO A 152 -10.00 -12.06 -13.38
C PRO A 152 -8.82 -11.10 -13.53
N LEU A 153 -9.13 -9.86 -13.90
CA LEU A 153 -8.16 -8.77 -13.95
C LEU A 153 -7.90 -8.22 -12.55
N SER A 154 -6.62 -8.00 -12.23
CA SER A 154 -6.21 -7.18 -11.09
C SER A 154 -5.99 -5.74 -11.54
N SER A 155 -6.52 -4.77 -10.79
CA SER A 155 -6.33 -3.34 -11.07
C SER A 155 -5.01 -2.79 -10.53
N THR A 156 -4.35 -3.54 -9.64
CA THR A 156 -3.09 -3.16 -8.99
C THR A 156 -1.86 -3.73 -9.67
N SER A 157 -0.72 -3.04 -9.49
CA SER A 157 0.61 -3.46 -9.90
C SER A 157 1.64 -2.98 -8.86
N SER A 158 2.80 -3.64 -8.79
CA SER A 158 3.87 -3.24 -7.88
C SER A 158 4.30 -1.78 -8.12
N THR A 159 4.32 -1.31 -9.37
CA THR A 159 4.63 0.09 -9.69
C THR A 159 3.62 1.05 -9.08
N LYS A 160 2.31 0.76 -9.19
CA LYS A 160 1.27 1.58 -8.53
C LYS A 160 1.43 1.60 -7.02
N VAL A 161 1.80 0.48 -6.40
CA VAL A 161 2.07 0.43 -4.95
C VAL A 161 3.28 1.29 -4.59
N ARG A 162 4.40 1.16 -5.31
CA ARG A 162 5.60 1.97 -5.05
C ARG A 162 5.34 3.47 -5.19
N ASN A 163 4.53 3.86 -6.17
CA ASN A 163 4.16 5.25 -6.45
C ASN A 163 3.03 5.82 -5.56
N PHE A 164 2.53 5.04 -4.60
CA PHE A 164 1.38 5.41 -3.76
C PHE A 164 0.07 5.68 -4.53
N GLU A 165 -0.09 5.00 -5.66
CA GLU A 165 -1.32 4.97 -6.47
C GLU A 165 -2.20 3.77 -6.13
N SER A 166 -1.70 2.84 -5.32
CA SER A 166 -2.41 1.68 -4.82
C SER A 166 -1.89 1.28 -3.44
N ILE A 167 -2.79 0.79 -2.60
CA ILE A 167 -2.48 0.09 -1.34
C ILE A 167 -3.10 -1.32 -1.33
N ASP A 168 -3.43 -1.85 -2.51
CA ASP A 168 -4.03 -3.17 -2.70
C ASP A 168 -2.99 -4.30 -2.57
N VAL A 169 -2.50 -4.45 -1.35
CA VAL A 169 -1.60 -5.51 -0.90
C VAL A 169 -2.22 -6.20 0.33
N PRO A 170 -1.75 -7.40 0.71
CA PRO A 170 -2.14 -8.00 1.98
C PRO A 170 -1.87 -7.04 3.15
N SER A 171 -2.75 -6.98 4.15
CA SER A 171 -2.60 -6.05 5.28
C SER A 171 -1.23 -6.17 5.97
N VAL A 172 -0.73 -7.41 6.13
CA VAL A 172 0.60 -7.69 6.69
C VAL A 172 1.75 -7.13 5.83
N VAL A 173 1.57 -7.04 4.51
CA VAL A 173 2.56 -6.42 3.60
C VAL A 173 2.48 -4.90 3.70
N LEU A 174 1.28 -4.32 3.80
CA LEU A 174 1.12 -2.88 3.98
C LEU A 174 1.75 -2.41 5.31
N GLU A 175 1.54 -3.18 6.38
CA GLU A 175 2.17 -2.97 7.68
C GLU A 175 3.70 -3.10 7.59
N TYR A 176 4.21 -4.13 6.92
CA TYR A 176 5.65 -4.30 6.72
C TYR A 176 6.28 -3.11 5.96
N ILE A 177 5.62 -2.62 4.90
CA ILE A 177 6.04 -1.44 4.14
C ILE A 177 6.13 -0.21 5.05
N GLY A 178 5.11 0.01 5.88
CA GLY A 178 5.07 1.11 6.84
C GLY A 178 6.18 1.01 7.89
N ASN A 179 6.29 -0.12 8.57
CA ASN A 179 7.25 -0.32 9.66
C ASN A 179 8.71 -0.27 9.18
N ASN A 180 8.98 -0.68 7.95
CA ASN A 180 10.32 -0.64 7.35
C ASN A 180 10.55 0.60 6.48
N LYS A 181 9.63 1.57 6.48
CA LYS A 181 9.73 2.85 5.75
C LYS A 181 10.06 2.64 4.25
N LEU A 182 9.42 1.65 3.62
CA LEU A 182 9.65 1.31 2.21
C LEU A 182 8.79 2.19 1.28
N TYR A 183 9.28 2.44 0.07
CA TYR A 183 8.55 3.15 -0.99
C TYR A 183 8.01 4.53 -0.55
N PHE A 184 6.71 4.78 -0.72
CA PHE A 184 6.03 6.01 -0.30
C PHE A 184 6.15 6.29 1.20
N SER A 185 6.25 5.24 2.03
CA SER A 185 6.35 5.38 3.48
C SER A 185 7.67 6.05 3.87
N GLY A 186 8.78 5.68 3.21
CA GLY A 186 10.08 6.30 3.43
C GLY A 186 10.16 7.76 2.96
N LEU A 187 9.40 8.14 1.94
CA LEU A 187 9.32 9.53 1.48
C LEU A 187 8.65 10.44 2.50
N VAL A 188 7.64 9.94 3.21
CA VAL A 188 6.96 10.67 4.29
C VAL A 188 7.81 10.66 5.56
N ALA A 189 8.38 9.51 5.92
CA ALA A 189 9.22 9.37 7.12
C ALA A 189 10.41 10.34 7.15
N LYS A 190 11.00 10.67 5.99
CA LYS A 190 12.11 11.64 5.90
C LYS A 190 11.76 13.07 6.31
N ARG A 191 10.47 13.40 6.50
CA ARG A 191 10.01 14.76 6.86
C ARG A 191 9.83 14.99 8.34
N MET A 192 9.88 13.93 9.14
CA MET A 192 9.47 14.00 10.54
C MET A 192 10.25 12.99 11.37
N SER A 193 10.20 13.18 12.68
CA SER A 193 10.72 12.22 13.66
C SER A 193 10.03 10.86 13.56
N ASP A 194 10.71 9.82 14.04
CA ASP A 194 10.15 8.47 14.07
C ASP A 194 8.85 8.39 14.88
N GLU A 195 8.79 9.08 16.02
CA GLU A 195 7.57 9.19 16.84
C GLU A 195 6.38 9.72 16.02
N ARG A 196 6.59 10.84 15.32
CA ARG A 196 5.58 11.48 14.47
C ARG A 196 5.18 10.60 13.29
N TYR A 197 6.15 9.91 12.70
CA TYR A 197 5.91 9.00 11.59
C TYR A 197 5.06 7.80 12.01
N TYR A 198 5.37 7.14 13.12
CA TYR A 198 4.58 6.02 13.61
C TYR A 198 3.18 6.45 14.05
N HIS A 199 3.03 7.64 14.63
CA HIS A 199 1.72 8.26 14.84
C HIS A 199 0.95 8.40 13.51
N SER A 200 1.58 8.99 12.48
CA SER A 200 0.95 9.17 11.17
C SER A 200 0.60 7.85 10.48
N LEU A 201 1.42 6.80 10.65
CA LEU A 201 1.14 5.45 10.15
C LEU A 201 -0.04 4.80 10.87
N SER A 202 -0.16 5.01 12.19
CA SER A 202 -1.31 4.57 12.98
C SER A 202 -2.60 5.28 12.53
N VAL A 203 -2.55 6.61 12.34
CA VAL A 203 -3.67 7.40 11.78
C VAL A 203 -4.03 6.91 10.37
N ALA A 204 -3.07 6.63 9.50
CA ALA A 204 -3.30 6.11 8.15
C ALA A 204 -4.05 4.76 8.18
N SER A 205 -3.60 3.85 9.04
CA SER A 205 -4.18 2.51 9.18
C SER A 205 -5.61 2.56 9.71
N LEU A 206 -5.86 3.35 10.75
CA LEU A 206 -7.21 3.55 11.29
C LEU A 206 -8.11 4.28 10.27
N SER A 207 -7.59 5.29 9.58
CA SER A 207 -8.33 6.02 8.54
C SER A 207 -8.79 5.10 7.42
N ARG A 208 -7.93 4.17 6.99
CA ARG A 208 -8.27 3.14 5.99
C ARG A 208 -9.41 2.23 6.49
N LEU A 209 -9.32 1.75 7.73
CA LEU A 209 -10.33 0.89 8.33
C LEU A 209 -11.71 1.58 8.35
N ILE A 210 -11.77 2.80 8.89
CA ILE A 210 -13.00 3.59 8.95
C ILE A 210 -13.53 3.86 7.54
N ALA A 211 -12.65 4.17 6.58
CA ALA A 211 -13.04 4.49 5.21
C ALA A 211 -13.70 3.31 4.49
N ILE A 212 -13.15 2.09 4.63
CA ILE A 212 -13.73 0.86 4.08
C ILE A 212 -15.17 0.66 4.57
N ALA A 213 -15.42 0.88 5.87
CA ALA A 213 -16.73 0.70 6.46
C ALA A 213 -17.77 1.78 6.09
N ASN A 214 -17.32 2.92 5.56
CA ASN A 214 -18.15 4.11 5.36
C ASN A 214 -18.30 4.58 3.91
N ASP A 215 -17.92 3.73 2.95
CA ASP A 215 -17.92 4.02 1.51
C ASP A 215 -17.10 5.29 1.20
N VAL A 216 -15.89 5.34 1.76
CA VAL A 216 -14.87 6.35 1.46
C VAL A 216 -13.69 5.63 0.83
N ASP A 217 -13.11 6.23 -0.21
CA ASP A 217 -11.93 5.69 -0.89
C ASP A 217 -10.80 5.37 0.13
N PRO A 218 -10.44 4.08 0.31
CA PRO A 218 -9.48 3.67 1.33
C PRO A 218 -8.06 4.17 1.05
N LEU A 219 -7.67 4.31 -0.22
CA LEU A 219 -6.37 4.84 -0.62
C LEU A 219 -6.27 6.31 -0.23
N LYS A 220 -7.30 7.11 -0.49
CA LYS A 220 -7.32 8.53 -0.12
C LYS A 220 -7.32 8.72 1.39
N ALA A 221 -8.05 7.88 2.12
CA ALA A 221 -8.06 7.92 3.58
C ALA A 221 -6.70 7.55 4.18
N PHE A 222 -6.09 6.45 3.72
CA PHE A 222 -4.75 6.05 4.14
C PHE A 222 -3.72 7.13 3.82
N LYS A 223 -3.74 7.67 2.60
CA LYS A 223 -2.84 8.75 2.16
C LYS A 223 -3.02 10.01 3.01
N ALA A 224 -4.24 10.51 3.17
CA ALA A 224 -4.47 11.70 4.00
C ALA A 224 -4.06 11.48 5.47
N GLY A 225 -4.27 10.28 6.02
CA GLY A 225 -3.81 9.95 7.37
C GLY A 225 -2.29 9.92 7.49
N LEU A 226 -1.59 9.35 6.51
CA LEU A 226 -0.12 9.33 6.50
C LEU A 226 0.48 10.72 6.34
N PHE A 227 -0.19 11.60 5.60
CA PHE A 227 0.25 12.97 5.34
C PHE A 227 -0.21 14.00 6.39
N HIS A 228 -1.12 13.67 7.31
CA HIS A 228 -1.84 14.71 8.09
C HIS A 228 -0.90 15.65 8.89
N ASP A 229 0.20 15.10 9.41
CA ASP A 229 1.13 15.80 10.30
C ASP A 229 2.45 16.21 9.62
N ILE A 230 2.58 16.14 8.28
CA ILE A 230 3.84 16.47 7.57
C ILE A 230 4.31 17.92 7.75
N GLY A 231 3.41 18.81 8.16
CA GLY A 231 3.73 20.20 8.47
C GLY A 231 4.24 20.43 9.89
N LYS A 232 4.22 19.42 10.77
CA LYS A 232 4.39 19.60 12.22
C LYS A 232 5.80 20.02 12.62
N GLU A 233 6.79 19.47 11.94
CA GLU A 233 8.22 19.66 12.25
C GLU A 233 8.92 20.58 11.23
N VAL A 234 8.13 21.31 10.43
CA VAL A 234 8.66 22.37 9.57
C VAL A 234 9.18 23.52 10.44
N PRO A 235 10.41 24.02 10.22
CA PRO A 235 10.95 25.13 11.02
C PRO A 235 10.02 26.34 11.07
N ALA A 236 9.88 26.96 12.25
CA ALA A 236 8.89 28.01 12.49
C ALA A 236 8.98 29.17 11.48
N ALA A 237 10.19 29.62 11.14
CA ALA A 237 10.39 30.66 10.13
C ALA A 237 9.87 30.27 8.74
N LYS A 238 10.11 29.02 8.32
CA LYS A 238 9.57 28.49 7.05
C LYS A 238 8.05 28.32 7.11
N SER A 239 7.52 27.83 8.23
CA SER A 239 6.09 27.70 8.47
C SER A 239 5.37 29.05 8.36
N LEU A 240 5.89 30.09 9.03
CA LEU A 240 5.33 31.45 8.99
C LEU A 240 5.36 32.02 7.58
N LYS A 241 6.49 31.90 6.87
CA LYS A 241 6.59 32.35 5.48
C LYS A 241 5.54 31.70 4.57
N ILE A 242 5.36 30.38 4.68
CA ILE A 242 4.31 29.66 3.93
C ILE A 242 2.92 30.19 4.29
N MET A 243 2.65 30.43 5.58
CA MET A 243 1.37 30.97 6.04
C MET A 243 1.09 32.38 5.50
N GLU A 244 2.09 33.26 5.52
CA GLU A 244 1.98 34.63 5.00
C GLU A 244 1.71 34.64 3.49
N GLU A 245 2.46 33.85 2.72
CA GLU A 245 2.40 33.85 1.25
C GLU A 245 1.15 33.11 0.73
N HIS A 246 0.75 32.01 1.36
CA HIS A 246 -0.28 31.11 0.80
C HIS A 246 -1.58 31.03 1.61
N PHE A 247 -1.56 31.44 2.88
CA PHE A 247 -2.71 31.35 3.79
C PHE A 247 -2.92 32.60 4.65
N PRO A 248 -2.85 33.83 4.10
CA PRO A 248 -2.89 35.07 4.90
C PRO A 248 -4.18 35.20 5.74
N LYS A 249 -5.29 34.63 5.25
CA LYS A 249 -6.57 34.57 5.98
C LYS A 249 -6.48 33.83 7.33
N TYR A 250 -5.55 32.90 7.47
CA TYR A 250 -5.40 32.04 8.65
C TYR A 250 -4.19 32.42 9.50
N LEU A 251 -3.51 33.54 9.21
CA LEU A 251 -2.28 33.94 9.90
C LEU A 251 -2.50 34.17 11.41
N ASN A 252 -3.65 34.73 11.78
CA ASN A 252 -4.03 34.98 13.18
C ASN A 252 -4.52 33.72 13.92
N MET A 253 -4.52 32.54 13.29
CA MET A 253 -4.82 31.30 14.00
C MET A 253 -3.68 30.91 14.95
N PRO A 254 -3.97 30.18 16.04
CA PRO A 254 -2.93 29.72 16.96
C PRO A 254 -1.79 28.99 16.26
N LEU A 255 -0.54 29.27 16.66
CA LEU A 255 0.66 28.69 16.03
C LEU A 255 0.63 27.17 15.95
N TRP A 256 0.10 26.50 16.99
CA TRP A 256 -0.03 25.04 17.01
C TRP A 256 -0.87 24.50 15.85
N SER A 257 -1.77 25.30 15.27
CA SER A 257 -2.64 24.92 14.16
C SER A 257 -2.01 25.15 12.79
N HIS A 258 -0.90 25.89 12.67
CA HIS A 258 -0.32 26.24 11.37
C HIS A 258 0.11 25.01 10.56
N HIS A 259 0.56 23.95 11.23
CA HIS A 259 1.00 22.69 10.59
C HIS A 259 -0.04 22.07 9.64
N GLN A 260 -1.35 22.19 9.92
CA GLN A 260 -2.37 21.63 9.03
C GLN A 260 -2.37 22.34 7.66
N PHE A 261 -2.13 23.65 7.65
CA PHE A 261 -2.07 24.45 6.42
C PHE A 261 -0.74 24.27 5.70
N VAL A 262 0.36 24.28 6.45
CA VAL A 262 1.69 23.97 5.92
C VAL A 262 1.70 22.58 5.31
N GLY A 263 1.10 21.59 5.96
CA GLY A 263 0.95 20.24 5.41
C GLY A 263 0.18 20.25 4.08
N ALA A 264 -0.95 20.94 4.02
CA ALA A 264 -1.70 21.09 2.77
C ALA A 264 -0.89 21.76 1.64
N TYR A 265 -0.05 22.75 1.96
CA TYR A 265 0.88 23.36 1.00
C TYR A 265 1.93 22.36 0.52
N LEU A 266 2.60 21.65 1.44
CA LEU A 266 3.63 20.66 1.09
C LEU A 266 3.06 19.55 0.21
N MET A 267 1.84 19.07 0.50
CA MET A 267 1.19 18.07 -0.33
C MET A 267 1.01 18.53 -1.78
N LYS A 268 0.60 19.79 -1.95
CA LYS A 268 0.34 20.39 -3.26
C LYS A 268 1.62 20.70 -4.03
N GLU A 269 2.57 21.37 -3.39
CA GLU A 269 3.75 21.94 -4.07
C GLU A 269 4.93 20.97 -4.11
N GLU A 270 5.11 20.14 -3.07
CA GLU A 270 6.27 19.24 -2.98
C GLU A 270 5.93 17.78 -3.33
N TYR A 271 4.72 17.31 -2.97
CA TYR A 271 4.26 15.95 -3.32
C TYR A 271 3.33 15.91 -4.54
N LEU A 272 3.06 17.05 -5.18
CA LEU A 272 2.27 17.18 -6.41
C LEU A 272 0.88 16.53 -6.35
N GLU A 273 0.28 16.47 -5.16
CA GLU A 273 -1.07 15.96 -4.97
C GLU A 273 -2.09 16.93 -5.62
N LYS A 274 -3.04 16.36 -6.35
CA LYS A 274 -4.06 17.11 -7.12
C LYS A 274 -5.46 16.92 -6.55
N ASP A 275 -5.68 15.90 -5.71
CA ASP A 275 -6.99 15.68 -5.10
C ASP A 275 -7.27 16.73 -4.01
N LYS A 276 -8.09 17.71 -4.38
CA LYS A 276 -8.53 18.78 -3.47
C LYS A 276 -9.24 18.25 -2.22
N LYS A 277 -10.02 17.17 -2.31
CA LYS A 277 -10.72 16.62 -1.13
C LYS A 277 -9.72 16.03 -0.13
N LEU A 278 -8.64 15.45 -0.63
CA LEU A 278 -7.54 14.91 0.16
C LEU A 278 -6.74 16.03 0.83
N ILE A 279 -6.34 17.03 0.06
CA ILE A 279 -5.64 18.22 0.59
C ILE A 279 -6.49 18.94 1.63
N ASP A 280 -7.79 19.13 1.39
CA ASP A 280 -8.70 19.76 2.34
C ASP A 280 -8.88 18.90 3.62
N ALA A 281 -8.82 17.57 3.52
CA ALA A 281 -8.86 16.71 4.70
C ALA A 281 -7.65 16.93 5.62
N VAL A 282 -6.45 17.07 5.04
CA VAL A 282 -5.24 17.42 5.80
C VAL A 282 -5.30 18.86 6.29
N LYS A 283 -5.77 19.80 5.48
CA LYS A 283 -5.88 21.23 5.83
C LYS A 283 -6.76 21.51 7.03
N TYR A 284 -7.74 20.66 7.32
CA TYR A 284 -8.72 20.89 8.38
C TYR A 284 -8.73 19.79 9.45
N HIS A 285 -7.74 18.89 9.47
CA HIS A 285 -7.74 17.75 10.38
C HIS A 285 -7.61 18.17 11.85
N ALA A 286 -6.86 19.23 12.18
CA ALA A 286 -6.57 19.58 13.57
C ALA A 286 -7.69 20.42 14.20
N THR A 287 -8.26 21.34 13.42
CA THR A 287 -9.24 22.34 13.89
C THR A 287 -10.68 22.01 13.51
N GLY A 288 -10.87 21.14 12.52
CA GLY A 288 -12.16 20.94 11.87
C GLY A 288 -12.59 22.16 11.04
N HIS A 289 -13.71 22.01 10.34
CA HIS A 289 -14.27 23.07 9.50
C HIS A 289 -15.80 22.94 9.45
N LYS A 290 -16.56 24.03 9.24
CA LYS A 290 -18.04 23.97 9.12
C LYS A 290 -18.57 23.16 7.92
N LYS A 291 -17.69 22.77 6.99
CA LYS A 291 -17.98 21.93 5.81
C LYS A 291 -16.93 20.82 5.72
N MET A 292 -17.09 19.76 6.51
CA MET A 292 -16.23 18.57 6.45
C MET A 292 -16.81 17.54 5.49
N SER A 293 -16.00 17.08 4.54
CA SER A 293 -16.31 15.89 3.74
C SER A 293 -16.27 14.63 4.60
N LYS A 294 -16.83 13.50 4.14
CA LYS A 294 -16.66 12.21 4.83
C LYS A 294 -15.18 11.91 5.09
N LEU A 295 -14.32 12.10 4.08
CA LEU A 295 -12.87 11.93 4.22
C LEU A 295 -12.27 12.83 5.31
N ALA A 296 -12.59 14.12 5.34
CA ALA A 296 -12.08 15.02 6.37
C ALA A 296 -12.54 14.61 7.78
N LYS A 297 -13.77 14.11 7.91
CA LYS A 297 -14.27 13.55 9.18
C LYS A 297 -13.50 12.31 9.61
N VAL A 298 -13.16 11.41 8.66
CA VAL A 298 -12.29 10.25 8.91
C VAL A 298 -10.96 10.71 9.48
N ILE A 299 -10.27 11.63 8.82
CA ILE A 299 -8.92 12.07 9.24
C ILE A 299 -8.96 12.78 10.59
N TYR A 300 -9.94 13.69 10.80
CA TYR A 300 -10.13 14.35 12.09
C TYR A 300 -10.33 13.33 13.21
N ALA A 301 -11.24 12.37 13.01
CA ALA A 301 -11.55 11.38 14.04
C ALA A 301 -10.37 10.45 14.32
N ALA A 302 -9.78 9.88 13.26
CA ALA A 302 -8.66 8.96 13.35
C ALA A 302 -7.46 9.58 14.07
N ASP A 303 -7.12 10.84 13.77
CA ASP A 303 -6.05 11.57 14.45
C ASP A 303 -6.25 11.59 15.98
N LYS A 304 -7.48 11.73 16.48
CA LYS A 304 -7.73 11.82 17.94
C LYS A 304 -7.86 10.48 18.64
N ILE A 305 -8.17 9.41 17.91
CA ILE A 305 -8.58 8.12 18.50
C ILE A 305 -7.68 6.96 18.06
N GLU A 306 -6.62 7.22 17.30
CA GLU A 306 -5.68 6.17 16.91
C GLU A 306 -5.05 5.48 18.14
N PRO A 307 -4.78 4.16 18.09
CA PRO A 307 -4.47 3.37 19.28
C PRO A 307 -3.22 3.79 20.08
N SER A 308 -2.30 4.56 19.50
CA SER A 308 -1.09 5.01 20.18
C SER A 308 -1.28 6.26 21.07
N ARG A 309 -2.51 6.80 21.16
CA ARG A 309 -2.84 7.97 22.00
C ARG A 309 -2.80 7.73 23.52
N GLY A 310 -2.56 6.50 23.97
CA GLY A 310 -2.37 6.18 25.40
C GLY A 310 -3.67 6.17 26.24
N PHE A 311 -4.83 6.02 25.60
CA PHE A 311 -6.12 5.79 26.25
C PHE A 311 -6.93 4.77 25.44
N ASP A 312 -7.93 4.13 26.06
CA ASP A 312 -8.81 3.22 25.33
C ASP A 312 -9.76 3.98 24.41
N SER A 313 -9.49 3.88 23.12
CA SER A 313 -10.27 4.54 22.07
C SER A 313 -11.25 3.60 21.38
N SER A 314 -11.37 2.35 21.83
CA SER A 314 -12.08 1.27 21.15
C SER A 314 -13.56 1.60 20.88
N GLN A 315 -14.25 2.23 21.83
CA GLN A 315 -15.63 2.67 21.66
C GLN A 315 -15.78 3.76 20.58
N TYR A 316 -14.87 4.73 20.55
CA TYR A 316 -14.88 5.78 19.53
C TYR A 316 -14.62 5.21 18.13
N ILE A 317 -13.66 4.28 18.03
CA ILE A 317 -13.36 3.57 16.79
C ILE A 317 -14.60 2.82 16.30
N ALA A 318 -15.28 2.07 17.18
CA ALA A 318 -16.48 1.34 16.83
C ALA A 318 -17.61 2.24 16.30
N GLU A 319 -17.85 3.40 16.93
CA GLU A 319 -18.83 4.38 16.45
C GLU A 319 -18.43 4.97 15.09
N CYS A 320 -17.15 5.28 14.87
CA CYS A 320 -16.65 5.78 13.59
C CYS A 320 -16.74 4.74 12.47
N VAL A 321 -16.46 3.47 12.76
CA VAL A 321 -16.60 2.36 11.80
C VAL A 321 -18.08 2.17 11.44
N LYS A 322 -18.99 2.26 12.42
CA LYS A 322 -20.43 2.10 12.19
C LYS A 322 -21.04 3.22 11.35
N ASP A 323 -20.74 4.48 11.68
CA ASP A 323 -21.15 5.66 10.89
C ASP A 323 -20.22 6.83 11.19
N ILE A 324 -19.38 7.19 10.22
CA ILE A 324 -18.41 8.26 10.37
C ILE A 324 -19.05 9.62 10.66
N ASN A 325 -20.29 9.88 10.22
CA ASN A 325 -20.93 11.16 10.52
C ASN A 325 -21.27 11.27 12.00
N LYS A 326 -21.81 10.18 12.59
CA LYS A 326 -22.13 10.10 14.01
C LYS A 326 -20.86 10.01 14.85
N GLY A 327 -19.94 9.10 14.49
CA GLY A 327 -18.66 8.93 15.18
C GLY A 327 -17.83 10.20 15.22
N PHE A 328 -17.78 10.96 14.11
CA PHE A 328 -17.12 12.27 14.09
C PHE A 328 -17.70 13.25 15.13
N VAL A 329 -19.02 13.32 15.30
CA VAL A 329 -19.65 14.20 16.29
C VAL A 329 -19.27 13.77 17.71
N ILE A 330 -19.27 12.47 17.98
CA ILE A 330 -18.87 11.91 19.28
C ILE A 330 -17.40 12.27 19.58
N VAL A 331 -16.50 12.04 18.63
CA VAL A 331 -15.07 12.36 18.78
C VAL A 331 -14.84 13.87 18.89
N LEU A 332 -15.58 14.68 18.14
CA LEU A 332 -15.52 16.14 18.22
C LEU A 332 -15.92 16.66 19.61
N GLN A 333 -16.97 16.09 20.20
CA GLN A 333 -17.42 16.42 21.56
C GLN A 333 -16.38 15.99 22.60
N ALA A 334 -15.91 14.73 22.52
CA ALA A 334 -14.90 14.21 23.46
C ALA A 334 -13.59 15.01 23.40
N ASN A 335 -13.13 15.38 22.20
CA ASN A 335 -11.93 16.21 22.05
C ASN A 335 -12.12 17.64 22.59
N LYS A 336 -13.32 18.23 22.42
CA LYS A 336 -13.65 19.53 23.04
C LYS A 336 -13.54 19.45 24.56
N ASP A 337 -14.17 18.45 25.17
CA ASP A 337 -14.20 18.28 26.62
C ASP A 337 -12.79 18.01 27.16
N TYR A 338 -12.01 17.18 26.45
CA TYR A 338 -10.60 16.93 26.77
C TYR A 338 -9.78 18.23 26.77
N LEU A 339 -9.87 19.05 25.72
CA LEU A 339 -9.09 20.28 25.62
C LEU A 339 -9.48 21.31 26.70
N ILE A 340 -10.78 21.43 27.01
CA ILE A 340 -11.27 22.27 28.12
C ILE A 340 -10.72 21.75 29.45
N SER A 341 -10.75 20.43 29.70
CA SER A 341 -10.23 19.84 30.95
C SER A 341 -8.72 20.07 31.13
N LYS A 342 -7.98 20.27 30.04
CA LYS A 342 -6.54 20.58 30.03
C LYS A 342 -6.23 22.08 30.03
N GLY A 343 -7.25 22.95 30.12
CA GLY A 343 -7.11 24.40 30.09
C GLY A 343 -6.49 24.92 28.79
N LYS A 344 -6.64 24.20 27.67
CA LYS A 344 -6.10 24.62 26.38
C LYS A 344 -7.00 25.68 25.77
N ASP A 345 -6.38 26.74 25.24
CA ASP A 345 -7.08 27.71 24.41
C ASP A 345 -7.44 27.07 23.05
N ILE A 346 -8.73 26.88 22.84
CA ILE A 346 -9.32 26.31 21.63
C ILE A 346 -10.10 27.36 20.83
N ASP A 347 -10.10 28.62 21.27
CA ASP A 347 -10.86 29.68 20.61
C ASP A 347 -10.19 30.07 19.29
N ASN A 348 -10.82 29.68 18.18
CA ASN A 348 -10.45 30.14 16.86
C ASN A 348 -11.64 30.01 15.90
N ALA A 349 -11.62 30.83 14.86
CA ALA A 349 -12.72 30.93 13.90
C ALA A 349 -13.12 29.59 13.26
N LEU A 350 -12.17 28.69 13.00
CA LEU A 350 -12.45 27.39 12.37
C LEU A 350 -13.11 26.41 13.35
N THR A 351 -12.52 26.27 14.53
CA THR A 351 -12.99 25.36 15.58
C THR A 351 -14.38 25.78 16.06
N ASN A 352 -14.60 27.06 16.31
CA ASN A 352 -15.91 27.60 16.71
C ASN A 352 -16.99 27.34 15.65
N ALA A 353 -16.65 27.56 14.37
CA ALA A 353 -17.58 27.30 13.28
C ALA A 353 -17.88 25.80 13.12
N CYS A 354 -16.91 24.94 13.40
CA CYS A 354 -17.08 23.49 13.43
C CYS A 354 -18.04 23.08 14.56
N PHE A 355 -17.76 23.49 15.80
CA PHE A 355 -18.60 23.20 16.96
C PHE A 355 -20.04 23.68 16.76
N LYS A 356 -20.22 24.94 16.35
CA LYS A 356 -21.55 25.51 16.08
C LYS A 356 -22.33 24.71 15.02
N LYS A 357 -21.65 24.04 14.10
CA LYS A 357 -22.29 23.26 13.04
C LYS A 357 -22.66 21.84 13.49
N TYR A 358 -21.82 21.19 14.27
CA TYR A 358 -21.90 19.74 14.49
C TYR A 358 -22.25 19.31 15.93
N LEU A 359 -22.05 20.16 16.93
CA LEU A 359 -22.34 19.86 18.35
C LEU A 359 -23.67 20.48 18.80
N LYS A 360 -24.69 20.45 17.93
CA LYS A 360 -26.01 21.02 18.21
C LYS A 360 -26.94 20.05 18.89
#